data_AF-A0A140GRK3-F1
#
_entry.id   AF-A0A140GRK3-F1
#
_cell.length_a   1.000
_cell.length_b   1.000
_cell.length_c   1.000
_cell.angle_alpha   90.00
_cell.angle_beta   90.00
_cell.angle_gamma   90.00
#
_symmetry.space_group_name_H-M   'P 1'
#
loop_
_entity.id
_entity.type
_entity.pdbx_description
1 polymer ?
#
loop_
_entity_poly.entity_id
_entity_poly.type
_entity_poly.pdbx_seq_one_letter_code
_entity_poly.pdbx_strand_id
1 'polypeptide(L)'
;MNFDLRKINEIVFGVINGVAYVNTTPHDINFGDSNFITILPKSGILINAKSHKELVNTKEGIKFVKTSFVGEEEEKQKIADIKGAIYKEEDVKLVIIVGSIIAMNAFPGLVSGLVPEPGFERVSPSEKRMSLKEFSMAQI
;
A
#
# COMPACT_ATOMS: atom_id res chain seq x y z
N MET A 1 2.03 20.85 -7.46
CA MET A 1 2.74 19.57 -7.67
C MET A 1 1.89 18.79 -8.68
N ASN A 2 2.43 18.35 -9.82
CA ASN A 2 1.63 17.66 -10.84
C ASN A 2 1.66 16.14 -10.55
N PHE A 3 0.49 15.55 -10.34
CA PHE A 3 0.35 14.11 -10.12
C PHE A 3 -0.14 13.48 -11.42
N ASP A 4 0.78 12.80 -12.11
CA ASP A 4 0.56 12.27 -13.45
C ASP A 4 0.03 10.84 -13.38
N LEU A 5 -1.23 10.63 -13.75
CA LEU A 5 -1.84 9.30 -13.77
C LEU A 5 -1.48 8.59 -15.07
N ARG A 6 -0.87 7.41 -14.94
CA ARG A 6 -0.42 6.58 -16.06
C ARG A 6 -1.03 5.20 -15.99
N LYS A 7 -1.04 4.54 -17.16
CA LYS A 7 -1.45 3.14 -17.29
C LYS A 7 -0.45 2.40 -18.17
N ILE A 8 0.07 1.28 -17.67
CA ILE A 8 0.88 0.33 -18.45
C ILE A 8 0.21 -1.03 -18.35
N ASN A 9 -0.10 -1.64 -19.50
CA ASN A 9 -0.96 -2.82 -19.56
C ASN A 9 -2.27 -2.54 -18.79
N GLU A 10 -2.57 -3.33 -17.75
CA GLU A 10 -3.72 -3.10 -16.86
C GLU A 10 -3.39 -2.38 -15.56
N ILE A 11 -2.14 -1.95 -15.36
CA ILE A 11 -1.67 -1.35 -14.10
C ILE A 11 -1.86 0.16 -14.17
N VAL A 12 -2.72 0.70 -13.31
CA VAL A 12 -2.85 2.15 -13.09
C VAL A 12 -1.96 2.59 -11.93
N PHE A 13 -1.21 3.68 -12.13
CA PHE A 13 -0.32 4.25 -11.12
C PHE A 13 -0.20 5.77 -11.28
N GLY A 14 0.22 6.46 -10.23
CA GLY A 14 0.49 7.90 -10.26
C GLY A 14 1.98 8.19 -10.16
N VAL A 15 2.48 9.18 -10.90
CA VAL A 15 3.88 9.60 -10.87
C VAL A 15 3.98 11.04 -10.40
N ILE A 16 4.87 11.29 -9.45
CA ILE A 16 5.26 12.65 -9.07
C ILE A 16 6.75 12.70 -8.72
N ASN A 17 7.47 13.65 -9.31
CA ASN A 17 8.91 13.85 -9.10
C ASN A 17 9.76 12.56 -9.30
N GLY A 18 9.38 11.72 -10.26
CA GLY A 18 10.04 10.44 -10.54
C GLY A 18 9.74 9.32 -9.52
N VAL A 19 8.77 9.50 -8.63
CA VAL A 19 8.26 8.45 -7.75
C VAL A 19 6.92 7.97 -8.28
N ALA A 20 6.83 6.68 -8.60
CA ALA A 20 5.61 6.00 -8.99
C ALA A 20 4.93 5.37 -7.77
N TYR A 21 3.64 5.60 -7.62
CA TYR A 21 2.80 5.10 -6.54
C TYR A 21 1.75 4.15 -7.13
N VAL A 22 1.72 2.91 -6.67
CA VAL A 22 0.80 1.88 -7.14
C VAL A 22 -0.12 1.46 -6.01
N ASN A 23 -1.41 1.67 -6.18
CA ASN A 23 -2.41 1.30 -5.17
C ASN A 23 -2.88 -0.13 -5.39
N THR A 24 -2.42 -1.06 -4.56
CA THR A 24 -2.85 -2.46 -4.58
C THR A 24 -3.91 -2.77 -3.52
N THR A 25 -4.70 -1.76 -3.15
CA THR A 25 -5.86 -1.84 -2.25
C THR A 25 -7.16 -1.76 -3.06
N PRO A 26 -8.33 -2.15 -2.48
CA PRO A 26 -9.59 -2.17 -3.22
C PRO A 26 -10.26 -0.79 -3.39
N HIS A 27 -9.72 0.26 -2.77
CA HIS A 27 -10.31 1.59 -2.77
C HIS A 27 -9.32 2.64 -3.27
N ASP A 28 -9.84 3.70 -3.87
CA ASP A 28 -9.02 4.84 -4.27
C ASP A 28 -8.45 5.54 -3.03
N ILE A 29 -7.25 6.09 -3.17
CA ILE A 29 -6.53 6.73 -2.07
C ILE A 29 -6.47 8.23 -2.32
N ASN A 30 -6.95 9.01 -1.36
CA ASN A 30 -6.82 10.46 -1.36
C ASN A 30 -5.46 10.82 -0.73
N PHE A 31 -4.54 11.34 -1.54
CA PHE A 31 -3.27 11.91 -1.08
C PHE A 31 -3.37 13.43 -0.94
N GLY A 32 -2.63 13.99 0.01
CA GLY A 32 -2.46 15.43 0.16
C GLY A 32 -2.92 15.96 1.53
N ASP A 33 -3.34 17.21 1.57
CA ASP A 33 -3.68 17.96 2.79
C ASP A 33 -4.97 18.78 2.58
N SER A 34 -5.19 19.80 3.43
CA SER A 34 -6.33 20.72 3.33
C SER A 34 -6.30 21.64 2.10
N ASN A 35 -5.12 21.85 1.49
CA ASN A 35 -4.91 22.76 0.37
C ASN A 35 -4.84 22.04 -0.97
N PHE A 36 -4.44 20.77 -0.97
CA PHE A 36 -4.23 19.98 -2.17
C PHE A 36 -4.71 18.54 -1.97
N ILE A 37 -5.47 18.03 -2.94
CA ILE A 37 -5.91 16.64 -2.96
C ILE A 37 -5.61 16.07 -4.34
N THR A 38 -4.98 14.91 -4.37
CA THR A 38 -4.92 14.06 -5.56
C THR A 38 -5.41 12.66 -5.24
N ILE A 39 -5.96 11.99 -6.24
CA ILE A 39 -6.52 10.65 -6.09
C ILE A 39 -5.60 9.67 -6.80
N LEU A 40 -5.10 8.70 -6.05
CA LEU A 40 -4.48 7.51 -6.61
C LEU A 40 -5.55 6.42 -6.76
N PRO A 41 -6.05 6.16 -7.99
CA PRO A 41 -7.03 5.11 -8.21
C PRO A 41 -6.42 3.75 -7.89
N LYS A 42 -7.28 2.78 -7.55
CA LYS A 42 -6.85 1.37 -7.47
C LYS A 42 -6.17 0.93 -8.78
N SER A 43 -5.06 0.21 -8.65
CA SER A 43 -4.23 -0.21 -9.79
C SER A 43 -4.86 -1.29 -10.67
N GLY A 44 -5.93 -1.94 -10.18
CA GLY A 44 -6.52 -3.14 -10.79
C GLY A 44 -5.91 -4.45 -10.27
N ILE A 45 -4.78 -4.38 -9.56
CA ILE A 45 -4.12 -5.54 -8.95
C ILE A 45 -4.24 -5.47 -7.44
N LEU A 46 -4.68 -6.55 -6.80
CA LEU A 46 -4.67 -6.69 -5.35
C LEU A 46 -3.50 -7.56 -4.93
N ILE A 47 -2.78 -7.13 -3.88
CA ILE A 47 -1.77 -7.95 -3.21
C ILE A 47 -2.37 -8.54 -1.94
N ASN A 48 -2.48 -9.87 -1.92
CA ASN A 48 -3.14 -10.60 -0.83
C ASN A 48 -2.12 -11.32 0.07
N ALA A 49 -2.56 -11.66 1.27
CA ALA A 49 -1.82 -12.52 2.18
C ALA A 49 -2.75 -13.36 3.04
N LYS A 50 -2.24 -14.48 3.55
CA LYS A 50 -2.96 -15.37 4.45
C LYS A 50 -2.64 -15.01 5.90
N SER A 51 -3.66 -14.97 6.75
CA SER A 51 -3.49 -14.82 8.19
C SER A 51 -3.22 -16.17 8.85
N HIS A 52 -2.17 -16.26 9.65
CA HIS A 52 -1.90 -17.39 10.53
C HIS A 52 -2.12 -16.95 11.98
N LYS A 53 -2.80 -17.77 12.77
CA LYS A 53 -3.12 -17.49 14.17
C LYS A 53 -2.41 -18.48 15.07
N GLU A 54 -1.61 -17.97 15.99
CA GLU A 54 -0.94 -18.75 17.02
C GLU A 54 -1.60 -18.48 18.37
N LEU A 55 -2.02 -19.52 19.09
CA LEU A 55 -2.58 -19.39 20.44
C LEU A 55 -1.47 -18.96 21.40
N VAL A 56 -1.62 -17.78 22.01
CA VAL A 56 -0.68 -17.25 23.01
C VAL A 56 -1.10 -17.67 24.41
N ASN A 57 -2.39 -17.54 24.73
CA ASN A 57 -2.90 -17.87 26.05
C ASN A 57 -4.41 -18.17 26.00
N THR A 58 -4.92 -18.84 27.02
CA THR A 58 -6.36 -18.96 27.31
C THR A 58 -6.62 -18.49 28.73
N LYS A 59 -7.55 -17.55 28.92
CA LYS A 59 -8.01 -17.11 30.24
C LYS A 59 -9.54 -17.14 30.27
N GLU A 60 -10.12 -17.79 31.28
CA GLU A 60 -11.59 -17.90 31.44
C GLU A 60 -12.30 -18.43 30.17
N GLY A 61 -11.66 -19.34 29.43
CA GLY A 61 -12.18 -19.88 28.17
C GLY A 61 -11.98 -18.98 26.94
N ILE A 62 -11.43 -17.78 27.11
CA ILE A 62 -11.13 -16.82 26.02
C ILE A 62 -9.72 -17.05 25.50
N LYS A 63 -9.61 -17.28 24.18
CA LYS A 63 -8.33 -17.48 23.48
C LYS A 63 -7.73 -16.16 23.02
N PHE A 64 -6.51 -15.88 23.47
CA PHE A 64 -5.70 -14.76 23.01
C PHE A 64 -4.73 -15.30 21.97
N VAL A 65 -4.76 -14.74 20.76
CA VAL A 65 -3.94 -15.21 19.64
C VAL A 65 -3.02 -14.10 19.13
N LYS A 66 -1.82 -14.49 18.70
CA LYS A 66 -0.96 -13.65 17.88
C LYS A 66 -1.30 -13.94 16.43
N THR A 67 -1.50 -12.88 15.63
CA THR A 67 -1.76 -13.01 14.20
C THR A 67 -0.51 -12.62 13.44
N SER A 68 -0.02 -13.50 12.58
CA SER A 68 0.99 -13.20 11.57
C SER A 68 0.37 -13.27 10.17
N PHE A 69 1.01 -12.62 9.20
CA PHE A 69 0.57 -12.64 7.82
C PHE A 69 1.68 -13.22 6.96
N VAL A 70 1.32 -14.15 6.09
CA VAL A 70 2.25 -14.84 5.20
C VAL A 70 1.82 -14.59 3.77
N GLY A 71 2.73 -14.02 3.00
CA GLY A 71 2.58 -13.81 1.58
C GLY A 71 2.89 -15.08 0.79
N GLU A 72 2.24 -15.26 -0.35
CA GLU A 72 2.51 -16.37 -1.27
C GLU A 72 3.50 -15.96 -2.36
N GLU A 73 4.19 -16.93 -2.98
CA GLU A 73 5.16 -16.65 -4.04
C GLU A 73 4.52 -16.02 -5.28
N GLU A 74 3.27 -16.37 -5.60
CA GLU A 74 2.52 -15.74 -6.69
C GLU A 74 2.37 -14.22 -6.48
N GLU A 75 2.11 -13.81 -5.24
CA GLU A 75 1.95 -12.40 -4.87
C GLU A 75 3.29 -11.66 -4.90
N LYS A 76 4.40 -12.33 -4.52
CA LYS A 76 5.75 -11.78 -4.73
C LYS A 76 6.05 -11.57 -6.21
N GLN A 77 5.65 -12.52 -7.06
CA GLN A 77 5.83 -12.38 -8.51
C GLN A 77 5.02 -11.21 -9.06
N LYS A 78 3.75 -11.03 -8.63
CA LYS A 78 2.95 -9.85 -9.00
C LYS A 78 3.66 -8.54 -8.63
N ILE A 79 4.24 -8.45 -7.43
CA ILE A 79 5.00 -7.26 -7.01
C ILE A 79 6.23 -7.03 -7.92
N ALA A 80 6.96 -8.09 -8.24
CA ALA A 80 8.14 -8.02 -9.11
C ALA A 80 7.76 -7.59 -10.54
N ASP A 81 6.67 -8.13 -11.09
CA ASP A 81 6.17 -7.80 -12.43
C ASP A 81 5.72 -6.35 -12.52
N ILE A 82 4.99 -5.85 -11.50
CA ILE A 82 4.58 -4.43 -11.43
C ILE A 82 5.82 -3.54 -11.44
N LYS A 83 6.79 -3.80 -10.56
CA LYS A 83 8.03 -3.01 -10.48
C LYS A 83 8.80 -3.06 -11.80
N GLY A 84 8.97 -4.25 -12.37
CA GLY A 84 9.69 -4.46 -13.63
C GLY A 84 9.02 -3.80 -14.83
N ALA A 85 7.69 -3.69 -14.85
CA ALA A 85 6.97 -2.95 -15.89
C ALA A 85 7.16 -1.44 -15.74
N ILE A 86 7.02 -0.89 -14.52
CA ILE A 86 7.06 0.55 -14.27
C ILE A 86 8.48 1.11 -14.35
N TYR A 87 9.51 0.38 -13.92
CA TYR A 87 10.91 0.84 -14.02
C TYR A 87 11.43 0.97 -15.47
N LYS A 88 10.65 0.55 -16.48
CA LYS A 88 10.96 0.80 -17.89
C LYS A 88 10.63 2.22 -18.34
N GLU A 89 9.83 2.96 -17.58
CA GLU A 89 9.54 4.36 -17.83
C GLU A 89 10.76 5.23 -17.49
N GLU A 90 11.24 6.03 -18.45
CA GLU A 90 12.53 6.72 -18.35
C GLU A 90 12.64 7.72 -17.18
N ASP A 91 11.52 8.29 -16.73
CA ASP A 91 11.48 9.30 -15.68
C ASP A 91 11.19 8.72 -14.28
N VAL A 92 10.95 7.42 -14.16
CA VAL A 92 10.68 6.75 -12.88
C VAL A 92 11.97 6.27 -12.21
N LYS A 93 12.19 6.74 -10.98
CA LYS A 93 13.37 6.46 -10.14
C LYS A 93 13.05 5.57 -8.94
N LEU A 94 11.79 5.55 -8.50
CA LEU A 94 11.33 4.79 -7.35
C LEU A 94 9.89 4.30 -7.59
N VAL A 95 9.62 3.05 -7.22
CA VAL A 95 8.27 2.48 -7.23
C VAL A 95 7.84 2.13 -5.81
N ILE A 96 6.77 2.77 -5.33
CA ILE A 96 6.12 2.51 -4.05
C ILE A 96 4.85 1.69 -4.31
N ILE A 97 4.81 0.46 -3.80
CA ILE A 97 3.61 -0.37 -3.80
C ILE A 97 2.87 -0.14 -2.50
N VAL A 98 1.66 0.40 -2.58
CA VAL A 98 0.80 0.69 -1.44
C VAL A 98 -0.21 -0.43 -1.28
N GLY A 99 -0.15 -1.15 -0.15
CA GLY A 99 -1.03 -2.26 0.16
C GLY A 99 -1.83 -2.05 1.44
N SER A 100 -2.69 -3.04 1.73
CA SER A 100 -3.34 -3.12 3.04
C SER A 100 -2.30 -3.36 4.15
N ILE A 101 -2.68 -3.10 5.40
CA ILE A 101 -1.82 -3.42 6.56
C ILE A 101 -1.45 -4.92 6.60
N ILE A 102 -2.33 -5.79 6.09
CA ILE A 102 -2.11 -7.24 5.98
C ILE A 102 -0.99 -7.52 4.96
N ALA A 103 -1.07 -6.93 3.77
CA ALA A 103 -0.07 -7.10 2.72
C ALA A 103 1.29 -6.51 3.14
N MET A 104 1.30 -5.32 3.74
CA MET A 104 2.53 -4.70 4.25
C MET A 104 3.28 -5.62 5.24
N ASN A 105 2.55 -6.24 6.19
CA ASN A 105 3.15 -7.17 7.15
C ASN A 105 3.56 -8.51 6.52
N ALA A 106 2.92 -8.93 5.45
CA ALA A 106 3.25 -10.18 4.73
C ALA A 106 4.44 -10.04 3.78
N PHE A 107 4.70 -8.83 3.27
CA PHE A 107 5.81 -8.54 2.34
C PHE A 107 6.67 -7.36 2.82
N PRO A 108 7.39 -7.49 3.97
CA PRO A 108 8.28 -6.45 4.48
C PRO A 108 9.29 -5.98 3.43
N GLY A 109 9.47 -4.66 3.31
CA GLY A 109 10.38 -4.04 2.34
C GLY A 109 9.86 -4.00 0.89
N LEU A 110 8.79 -4.73 0.57
CA LEU A 110 8.23 -4.79 -0.79
C LEU A 110 6.92 -4.01 -0.91
N VAL A 111 6.06 -4.09 0.11
CA VAL A 111 4.76 -3.41 0.20
C VAL A 111 4.79 -2.42 1.36
N SER A 112 4.32 -1.21 1.09
CA SER A 112 4.23 -0.11 2.04
C SER A 112 2.79 0.07 2.52
N GLY A 113 2.62 0.42 3.79
CA GLY A 113 1.36 0.86 4.35
C GLY A 113 1.19 2.38 4.26
N LEU A 114 -0.06 2.84 4.28
CA LEU A 114 -0.40 4.26 4.27
C LEU A 114 -0.16 4.90 5.64
N VAL A 115 0.34 6.13 5.63
CA VAL A 115 0.38 7.02 6.80
C VAL A 115 -0.57 8.19 6.52
N PRO A 116 -1.50 8.52 7.43
CA PRO A 116 -2.32 9.73 7.28
C PRO A 116 -1.44 10.98 7.24
N GLU A 117 -1.80 11.97 6.42
CA GLU A 117 -1.17 13.29 6.51
C GLU A 117 -1.53 13.92 7.88
N PRO A 118 -0.63 14.70 8.52
CA PRO A 118 -0.89 15.29 9.83
C PRO A 118 -2.22 16.04 9.91
N GLY A 119 -3.01 15.74 10.94
CA GLY A 119 -4.37 16.28 11.12
C GLY A 119 -5.49 15.44 10.50
N PHE A 120 -5.17 14.37 9.77
CA PHE A 120 -6.13 13.45 9.13
C PHE A 120 -6.14 12.04 9.75
N GLU A 121 -5.61 11.88 10.97
CA GLU A 121 -5.45 10.57 11.64
C GLU A 121 -6.80 9.99 12.11
N ARG A 122 -7.72 10.83 12.59
CA ARG A 122 -9.00 10.42 13.20
C ARG A 122 -10.22 11.12 12.58
N VAL A 123 -10.21 11.25 11.25
CA VAL A 123 -11.32 11.82 10.47
C VAL A 123 -12.17 10.73 9.82
N SER A 124 -13.33 11.11 9.27
CA SER A 124 -14.18 10.18 8.52
C SER A 124 -13.48 9.65 7.25
N PRO A 125 -13.86 8.48 6.71
CA PRO A 125 -13.23 7.92 5.52
C PRO A 125 -13.20 8.87 4.31
N SER A 126 -14.25 9.68 4.11
CA SER A 126 -14.31 10.69 3.03
C SER A 126 -13.33 11.85 3.23
N GLU A 127 -13.00 12.17 4.46
CA GLU A 127 -12.07 13.24 4.82
C GLU A 127 -10.63 12.74 4.91
N LYS A 128 -10.40 11.43 4.91
CA LYS A 128 -9.05 10.87 5.00
C LYS A 128 -8.14 11.44 3.92
N ARG A 129 -6.95 11.85 4.35
CA ARG A 129 -5.83 12.20 3.49
C ARG A 129 -4.60 11.41 3.92
N MET A 130 -3.89 10.89 2.95
CA MET A 130 -2.67 10.12 3.15
C MET A 130 -1.46 10.91 2.71
N SER A 131 -0.32 10.61 3.31
CA SER A 131 0.93 11.29 3.00
C SER A 131 1.54 10.78 1.70
N LEU A 132 2.12 11.69 0.93
CA LEU A 132 3.00 11.36 -0.21
C LEU A 132 4.47 11.19 0.21
N LYS A 133 4.79 11.52 1.46
CA LYS A 133 6.16 11.61 1.99
C LYS A 133 6.49 10.51 2.98
N GLU A 134 5.49 10.02 3.71
CA GLU A 134 5.67 9.03 4.77
C GLU A 134 4.85 7.78 4.50
N PHE A 135 5.48 6.63 4.71
CA PHE A 135 4.88 5.31 4.52
C PHE A 135 5.24 4.40 5.69
N SER A 136 4.30 3.55 6.07
CA SER A 136 4.53 2.54 7.10
C SER A 136 5.26 1.35 6.48
N MET A 137 6.21 0.81 7.23
CA MET A 137 6.94 -0.40 6.87
C MET A 137 6.72 -1.45 7.97
N ALA A 138 6.63 -2.72 7.57
CA ALA A 138 6.64 -3.80 8.54
C ALA A 138 8.02 -3.89 9.22
N GLN A 139 8.02 -4.23 10.51
CA GLN A 139 9.26 -4.55 11.23
C GLN A 139 9.83 -5.87 10.69
N ILE A 140 11.14 -5.89 10.48
CA ILE A 140 11.90 -7.07 10.03
C ILE A 140 12.41 -7.83 11.25
#